data_AF-A0A1B8FML8-F1
#
_entry.id   AF-A0A1B8FML8-F1
#
_cell.length_a   1.000
_cell.length_b   1.000
_cell.length_c   1.000
_cell.angle_alpha   90.00
_cell.angle_beta   90.00
_cell.angle_gamma   90.00
#
_symmetry.space_group_name_H-M   'P 1'
#
loop_
_entity.id
_entity.type
_entity.pdbx_description
1 polymer ?
#
loop_
_entity_poly.entity_id
_entity_poly.type
_entity_poly.pdbx_seq_one_letter_code
_entity_poly.pdbx_strand_id
1 'polypeptide(L)'
;MGFQVRMSKTQPRFLTTAIFDELEAPRHYENVQQLEDHINAFLKLTRRESRVHDLVREPMVFCQSDNYHENFMIDADDRVTAIDFADLSIAPPSLAKYASVGVGYRLHFDFRQWVEVPATEGIDNTVAMMAVSGAIVMGSNSFYKLGRRLPGGDDETQDRINQALPHEVRYYPYDFGPTLGEIIAAHEANEKLGEEGDSNVLGYTTEQVNQFKAWVEASKPRKLVEDDLS
;
A
#
# COMPACT_ATOMS: atom_id res chain seq x y z
N MET A 1 15.63 25.48 3.76
CA MET A 1 14.17 25.55 3.49
C MET A 1 13.54 24.36 4.19
N GLY A 2 12.71 24.60 5.20
CA GLY A 2 12.00 23.53 5.90
C GLY A 2 10.68 23.26 5.22
N PHE A 3 10.48 22.06 4.70
CA PHE A 3 9.18 21.64 4.18
C PHE A 3 8.30 21.25 5.36
N GLN A 4 7.25 22.03 5.58
CA GLN A 4 6.20 21.70 6.54
C GLN A 4 5.16 20.84 5.82
N VAL A 5 5.33 19.52 5.91
CA VAL A 5 4.36 18.55 5.38
C VAL A 5 3.10 18.61 6.27
N ARG A 6 2.02 19.21 5.77
CA ARG A 6 0.69 19.02 6.35
C ARG A 6 0.20 17.63 5.93
N MET A 7 0.38 16.66 6.81
CA MET A 7 -0.28 15.36 6.68
C MET A 7 -1.79 15.58 6.60
N SER A 8 -2.43 15.20 5.49
CA SER A 8 -3.86 14.96 5.49
C SER A 8 -4.13 13.82 6.47
N LYS A 9 -5.25 13.90 7.18
CA LYS A 9 -5.60 13.00 8.28
C LYS A 9 -5.50 11.54 7.84
N THR A 10 -4.45 10.85 8.26
CA THR A 10 -4.27 9.42 8.03
C THR A 10 -5.31 8.66 8.83
N GLN A 11 -6.17 7.92 8.12
CA GLN A 11 -7.22 7.07 8.69
C GLN A 11 -6.62 5.98 9.59
N PRO A 12 -7.34 5.52 10.61
CA PRO A 12 -6.93 4.36 11.37
C PRO A 12 -7.27 3.09 10.57
N ARG A 13 -6.37 2.67 9.69
CA ARG A 13 -6.45 1.36 9.04
C ARG A 13 -5.63 0.36 9.85
N PHE A 14 -5.92 -0.93 9.66
CA PHE A 14 -4.98 -1.99 10.03
C PHE A 14 -3.59 -1.66 9.47
N LEU A 15 -2.52 -2.12 10.11
CA LEU A 15 -1.16 -1.98 9.57
C LEU A 15 -1.11 -2.59 8.16
N THR A 16 -1.19 -1.75 7.12
CA THR A 16 -0.95 -2.10 5.71
C THR A 16 0.56 -2.03 5.47
N THR A 17 1.27 -3.01 6.02
CA THR A 17 2.72 -3.09 5.89
C THR A 17 3.09 -4.12 4.83
N ALA A 18 4.22 -3.92 4.15
CA ALA A 18 4.67 -4.80 3.07
C ALA A 18 4.77 -6.29 3.46
N ILE A 19 4.91 -6.62 4.75
CA ILE A 19 4.92 -8.02 5.23
C ILE A 19 3.61 -8.76 4.94
N PHE A 20 2.52 -8.02 4.73
CA PHE A 20 1.19 -8.55 4.43
C PHE A 20 0.86 -8.53 2.94
N ASP A 21 1.76 -8.10 2.04
CA ASP A 21 1.58 -8.16 0.58
C ASP A 21 0.20 -7.66 0.12
N GLU A 22 -0.11 -6.38 0.41
CA GLU A 22 -1.41 -5.73 0.17
C GLU A 22 -2.59 -6.23 1.02
N LEU A 23 -2.38 -7.21 1.89
CA LEU A 23 -3.38 -7.65 2.85
C LEU A 23 -3.39 -6.72 4.07
N GLU A 24 -4.58 -6.47 4.62
CA GLU A 24 -4.71 -5.86 5.93
C GLU A 24 -4.18 -6.83 7.01
N ALA A 25 -3.53 -6.28 8.04
CA ALA A 25 -3.14 -7.08 9.20
C ALA A 25 -4.36 -7.86 9.76
N PRO A 26 -4.19 -9.12 10.20
CA PRO A 26 -5.32 -9.96 10.61
C PRO A 26 -6.04 -9.48 11.88
N ARG A 27 -5.45 -8.53 12.61
CA ARG A 27 -5.97 -7.92 13.83
C ARG A 27 -5.27 -6.58 14.06
N HIS A 28 -5.87 -5.74 14.91
CA HIS A 28 -5.20 -4.58 15.49
C HIS A 28 -4.21 -5.03 16.57
N TYR A 29 -3.10 -4.31 16.66
CA TYR A 29 -2.12 -4.47 17.73
C TYR A 29 -2.09 -3.18 18.55
N GLU A 30 -2.26 -3.30 19.86
CA GLU A 30 -2.23 -2.15 20.78
C GLU A 30 -0.80 -1.65 21.03
N ASN A 31 0.18 -2.52 20.83
CA ASN A 31 1.58 -2.21 20.99
C ASN A 31 2.44 -3.12 20.12
N VAL A 32 3.70 -2.74 19.98
CA VAL A 32 4.68 -3.42 19.15
C VAL A 32 5.00 -4.84 19.68
N GLN A 33 4.89 -5.08 20.99
CA GLN A 33 5.12 -6.41 21.57
C GLN A 33 4.08 -7.44 21.09
N GLN A 34 2.81 -7.05 20.99
CA GLN A 34 1.76 -7.93 20.46
C GLN A 34 2.00 -8.33 19.00
N LEU A 35 2.65 -7.45 18.21
CA LEU A 35 3.06 -7.75 16.84
C LEU A 35 4.25 -8.72 16.84
N GLU A 36 5.28 -8.44 17.64
CA GLU A 36 6.45 -9.30 17.80
C GLU A 36 6.07 -10.72 18.22
N ASP A 37 5.24 -10.85 19.26
CA ASP A 37 4.78 -12.13 19.78
C ASP A 37 4.01 -12.93 18.73
N HIS A 38 3.17 -12.24 17.95
CA HIS A 38 2.40 -12.88 16.89
C HIS A 38 3.30 -13.39 15.76
N ILE A 39 4.23 -12.56 15.29
CA ILE A 39 5.21 -12.95 14.27
C ILE A 39 6.04 -14.14 14.77
N ASN A 40 6.56 -14.07 15.99
CA ASN A 40 7.39 -15.13 16.56
C ASN A 40 6.63 -16.44 16.79
N ALA A 41 5.39 -16.36 17.26
CA ALA A 41 4.53 -17.53 17.40
C ALA A 41 4.29 -18.20 16.03
N PHE A 42 4.10 -17.41 14.98
CA PHE A 42 3.90 -17.94 13.63
C PHE A 42 5.18 -18.50 13.00
N LEU A 43 6.32 -17.83 13.18
CA LEU A 43 7.63 -18.33 12.77
C LEU A 43 7.96 -19.66 13.45
N LYS A 44 7.60 -19.81 14.73
CA LYS A 44 7.69 -21.08 15.47
C LYS A 44 6.76 -22.14 14.88
N LEU A 45 5.49 -21.81 14.64
CA LEU A 45 4.50 -22.72 14.04
C LEU A 45 4.97 -23.25 12.68
N THR A 46 5.59 -22.39 11.88
CA THR A 46 6.10 -22.70 10.54
C THR A 46 7.55 -23.20 10.53
N ARG A 47 8.11 -23.49 11.71
CA ARG A 47 9.46 -24.06 11.91
C ARG A 47 10.58 -23.25 11.25
N ARG A 48 10.42 -21.93 11.16
CA ARG A 48 11.52 -21.03 10.76
C ARG A 48 12.50 -20.89 11.93
N GLU A 49 13.76 -20.61 11.65
CA GLU A 49 14.79 -20.42 12.68
C GLU A 49 14.90 -18.95 13.10
N SER A 50 14.83 -18.02 12.14
CA SER A 50 14.89 -16.58 12.39
C SER A 50 13.79 -16.14 13.35
N ARG A 51 14.12 -15.24 14.28
CA ARG A 51 13.18 -14.65 15.23
C ARG A 51 13.28 -13.15 15.19
N VAL A 52 12.15 -12.52 15.44
CA VAL A 52 12.08 -11.09 15.67
C VAL A 52 12.41 -10.84 17.14
N HIS A 53 13.14 -9.78 17.44
CA HIS A 53 13.39 -9.36 18.81
C HIS A 53 13.48 -7.84 18.92
N ASP A 54 13.10 -7.33 20.08
CA ASP A 54 13.29 -5.94 20.46
C ASP A 54 12.68 -4.92 19.47
N LEU A 55 11.58 -5.24 18.78
CA LEU A 55 10.91 -4.31 17.85
C LEU A 55 10.55 -2.98 18.52
N VAL A 56 10.28 -3.00 19.84
CA VAL A 56 9.95 -1.79 20.60
C VAL A 56 11.12 -0.79 20.69
N ARG A 57 12.36 -1.24 20.48
CA ARG A 57 13.57 -0.40 20.50
C ARG A 57 13.89 0.20 19.12
N GLU A 58 13.28 -0.34 18.07
CA GLU A 58 13.39 0.21 16.72
C GLU A 58 12.60 1.52 16.62
N PRO A 59 13.18 2.62 16.10
CA PRO A 59 12.45 3.88 15.94
C PRO A 59 11.38 3.73 14.86
N MET A 60 10.21 4.31 15.10
CA MET A 60 9.15 4.30 14.10
C MET A 60 9.53 5.22 12.93
N VAL A 61 9.58 4.68 11.71
CA VAL A 61 9.93 5.42 10.49
C VAL A 61 8.77 5.45 9.52
N PHE A 62 8.76 6.48 8.67
CA PHE A 62 7.86 6.54 7.54
C PHE A 62 8.23 5.45 6.53
N CYS A 63 7.23 4.67 6.11
CA CYS A 63 7.39 3.59 5.16
C CYS A 63 6.35 3.75 4.06
N GLN A 64 6.83 4.00 2.85
CA GLN A 64 6.06 3.86 1.62
C GLN A 64 5.79 2.36 1.42
N SER A 65 4.54 1.93 1.61
CA SER A 65 4.16 0.51 1.47
C SER A 65 3.80 0.19 0.02
N ASP A 66 3.16 1.13 -0.68
CA ASP A 66 2.92 1.01 -2.12
C ASP A 66 4.18 1.42 -2.89
N ASN A 67 4.80 0.40 -3.47
CA ASN A 67 6.06 0.50 -4.14
C ASN A 67 5.97 0.07 -5.60
N TYR A 68 4.85 0.32 -6.29
CA TYR A 68 4.79 0.19 -7.74
C TYR A 68 5.66 1.25 -8.44
N HIS A 69 6.30 0.91 -9.56
CA HIS A 69 7.18 1.86 -10.29
C HIS A 69 6.43 3.11 -10.75
N GLU A 70 5.14 2.96 -11.06
CA GLU A 70 4.24 4.05 -11.46
C GLU A 70 4.10 5.12 -10.36
N ASN A 71 4.41 4.77 -9.11
CA ASN A 71 4.37 5.68 -7.96
C ASN A 71 5.68 6.43 -7.73
N PHE A 72 6.67 6.25 -8.61
CA PHE A 72 7.94 6.95 -8.56
C PHE A 72 8.27 7.59 -9.90
N MET A 73 8.72 8.84 -9.87
CA MET A 73 9.40 9.48 -11.00
C MET A 73 10.91 9.42 -10.79
N ILE A 74 11.63 9.02 -11.84
CA ILE A 74 13.09 9.10 -11.90
C ILE A 74 13.44 10.19 -12.92
N ASP A 75 14.19 11.22 -12.48
CA ASP A 75 14.63 12.29 -13.38
C ASP A 75 15.93 11.91 -14.13
N ALA A 76 16.40 12.82 -15.00
CA ALA A 76 17.62 12.59 -15.80
C ALA A 76 18.91 12.53 -14.96
N ASP A 77 18.86 12.93 -13.69
CA ASP A 77 19.98 12.89 -12.74
C ASP A 77 19.88 11.69 -11.78
N ASP A 78 19.07 10.67 -12.12
CA ASP A 78 18.78 9.48 -11.31
C ASP A 78 18.20 9.80 -9.92
N ARG A 79 17.49 10.93 -9.78
CA ARG A 79 16.80 11.27 -8.52
C ARG A 79 15.40 10.70 -8.53
N VAL A 80 15.02 10.09 -7.41
CA VAL A 80 13.70 9.48 -7.24
C VAL A 80 12.78 10.39 -6.44
N THR A 81 11.58 10.60 -6.98
CA THR A 81 10.48 11.30 -6.31
C THR A 81 9.29 10.35 -6.21
N ALA A 82 8.84 10.06 -4.99
CA ALA A 82 7.55 9.37 -4.78
C ALA A 82 6.40 10.34 -5.10
N ILE A 83 5.44 9.88 -5.91
CA ILE A 83 4.32 10.72 -6.40
C ILE A 83 2.94 10.25 -5.91
N ASP A 84 2.81 8.97 -5.56
CA ASP A 84 1.62 8.43 -4.92
C ASP A 84 1.95 8.09 -3.47
N PHE A 85 1.01 8.35 -2.56
CA PHE A 85 1.12 8.17 -1.12
C PHE A 85 -0.13 7.45 -0.56
N ALA A 86 -0.86 6.72 -1.41
CA ALA A 86 -2.09 6.03 -1.05
C ALA A 86 -1.89 4.98 0.06
N ASP A 87 -0.80 4.20 0.01
CA ASP A 87 -0.43 3.28 1.09
C ASP A 87 0.86 3.69 1.78
N LEU A 88 0.66 4.32 2.93
CA LEU A 88 1.71 4.73 3.85
C LEU A 88 1.53 4.07 5.19
N SER A 89 2.66 3.71 5.80
CA SER A 89 2.69 3.22 7.17
C SER A 89 3.78 3.91 7.97
N ILE A 90 3.59 3.91 9.29
CA ILE A 90 4.63 4.21 10.25
C ILE A 90 5.03 2.87 10.85
N ALA A 91 6.24 2.40 10.58
CA ALA A 91 6.68 1.04 10.89
C ALA A 91 8.12 1.01 11.43
N PRO A 92 8.53 -0.06 12.14
CA PRO A 92 9.93 -0.27 12.51
C PRO A 92 10.85 -0.32 11.26
N PRO A 93 12.13 0.08 11.36
CA PRO A 93 13.05 0.16 10.23
C PRO A 93 13.27 -1.20 9.58
N SER A 94 13.23 -2.30 10.33
CA SER A 94 13.32 -3.66 9.79
C SER A 94 12.18 -4.01 8.82
N LEU A 95 10.96 -3.50 9.06
CA LEU A 95 9.83 -3.62 8.13
C LEU A 95 10.01 -2.72 6.91
N ALA A 96 10.49 -1.47 7.10
CA ALA A 96 10.75 -0.55 6.00
C ALA A 96 11.87 -1.07 5.07
N LYS A 97 12.94 -1.64 5.63
CA LYS A 97 14.00 -2.35 4.89
C LYS A 97 13.44 -3.56 4.15
N TYR A 98 12.56 -4.33 4.79
CA TYR A 98 11.92 -5.46 4.12
C TYR A 98 11.09 -5.00 2.91
N ALA A 99 10.29 -3.95 3.08
CA ALA A 99 9.52 -3.34 1.99
C ALA A 99 10.46 -2.95 0.83
N SER A 100 11.59 -2.31 1.10
CA SER A 100 12.53 -1.93 0.04
C SER A 100 13.23 -3.11 -0.65
N VAL A 101 13.50 -4.20 0.07
CA VAL A 101 14.05 -5.43 -0.53
C VAL A 101 13.03 -6.11 -1.46
N GLY A 102 11.76 -6.21 -1.03
CA GLY A 102 10.71 -6.85 -1.84
C GLY A 102 10.47 -6.14 -3.18
N VAL A 103 10.76 -4.84 -3.22
CA VAL A 103 10.46 -3.94 -4.33
C VAL A 103 11.55 -3.93 -5.39
N GLY A 104 12.82 -4.04 -5.00
CA GLY A 104 13.92 -4.18 -5.95
C GLY A 104 13.73 -5.37 -6.92
N TYR A 105 13.04 -6.42 -6.49
CA TYR A 105 12.67 -7.55 -7.35
C TYR A 105 11.53 -7.25 -8.34
N ARG A 106 10.57 -6.39 -7.97
CA ARG A 106 9.39 -6.08 -8.80
C ARG A 106 9.63 -4.95 -9.79
N LEU A 107 10.49 -3.99 -9.45
CA LEU A 107 10.65 -2.77 -10.23
C LEU A 107 11.78 -2.80 -11.26
N HIS A 108 12.57 -3.87 -11.31
CA HIS A 108 13.79 -3.94 -12.13
C HIS A 108 14.83 -2.83 -11.87
N PHE A 109 14.63 -1.99 -10.84
CA PHE A 109 15.58 -0.99 -10.37
C PHE A 109 15.75 -1.07 -8.85
N ASP A 110 16.97 -0.83 -8.38
CA ASP A 110 17.31 -0.88 -6.96
C ASP A 110 17.31 0.52 -6.36
N PHE A 111 16.21 0.89 -5.70
CA PHE A 111 16.08 2.18 -5.04
C PHE A 111 16.66 2.24 -3.62
N ARG A 112 17.22 1.13 -3.11
CA ARG A 112 17.81 1.08 -1.76
C ARG A 112 18.97 2.05 -1.60
N GLN A 113 19.64 2.41 -2.70
CA GLN A 113 20.69 3.43 -2.70
C GLN A 113 20.19 4.86 -2.41
N TRP A 114 18.90 5.11 -2.57
CA TRP A 114 18.28 6.43 -2.37
C TRP A 114 17.45 6.52 -1.08
N VAL A 115 17.29 5.41 -0.36
CA VAL A 115 16.50 5.36 0.88
C VAL A 115 17.43 5.11 2.06
N GLU A 116 17.54 6.09 2.94
CA GLU A 116 18.20 5.92 4.23
C GLU A 116 17.19 5.35 5.24
N VAL A 117 17.44 4.12 5.69
CA VAL A 117 16.66 3.50 6.76
C VAL A 117 17.50 3.49 8.04
N PRO A 118 17.07 4.20 9.11
CA PRO A 118 17.77 4.23 10.38
C PRO A 118 18.13 2.84 10.90
N ALA A 119 19.34 2.68 11.41
CA ALA A 119 19.78 1.46 12.08
C ALA A 119 19.60 1.60 13.60
N THR A 120 19.24 0.49 14.25
CA THR A 120 19.24 0.39 15.72
C THR A 120 20.37 -0.53 16.13
N GLU A 121 21.25 -0.09 17.03
CA GLU A 121 22.43 -0.85 17.43
C GLU A 121 22.06 -2.25 17.95
N GLY A 122 22.63 -3.27 17.32
CA GLY A 122 22.42 -4.67 17.70
C GLY A 122 21.05 -5.25 17.33
N ILE A 123 20.21 -4.52 16.58
CA ILE A 123 18.87 -4.97 16.19
C ILE A 123 18.72 -4.85 14.67
N ASP A 124 18.58 -6.00 14.01
CA ASP A 124 18.18 -6.07 12.60
C ASP A 124 17.25 -7.28 12.40
N ASN A 125 15.95 -7.00 12.36
CA ASN A 125 14.91 -8.00 12.19
C ASN A 125 14.59 -8.30 10.71
N THR A 126 15.30 -7.71 9.74
CA THR A 126 14.93 -7.77 8.32
C THR A 126 14.89 -9.21 7.78
N VAL A 127 15.82 -10.08 8.20
CA VAL A 127 15.80 -11.51 7.79
C VAL A 127 14.60 -12.25 8.37
N ALA A 128 14.20 -11.95 9.62
CA ALA A 128 13.01 -12.53 10.22
C ALA A 128 11.74 -12.04 9.52
N MET A 129 11.71 -10.78 9.06
CA MET A 129 10.61 -10.23 8.26
C MET A 129 10.45 -10.92 6.91
N MET A 130 11.56 -11.21 6.21
CA MET A 130 11.51 -12.01 4.99
C MET A 130 10.97 -13.42 5.25
N ALA A 131 11.45 -14.06 6.33
CA ALA A 131 11.03 -15.41 6.70
C ALA A 131 9.53 -15.49 7.06
N VAL A 132 9.00 -14.49 7.78
CA VAL A 132 7.57 -14.47 8.14
C VAL A 132 6.71 -14.15 6.92
N SER A 133 7.10 -13.21 6.06
CA SER A 133 6.29 -12.86 4.89
C SER A 133 6.13 -14.05 3.94
N GLY A 134 7.21 -14.75 3.62
CA GLY A 134 7.13 -15.98 2.82
C GLY A 134 6.28 -17.08 3.48
N ALA A 135 6.26 -17.14 4.82
CA ALA A 135 5.40 -18.08 5.54
C ALA A 135 3.91 -17.65 5.53
N ILE A 136 3.63 -16.34 5.56
CA ILE A 136 2.26 -15.80 5.51
C ILE A 136 1.65 -16.10 4.14
N VAL A 137 2.38 -15.91 3.05
CA VAL A 137 1.91 -16.25 1.69
C VAL A 137 1.44 -17.71 1.61
N MET A 138 2.19 -18.62 2.24
CA MET A 138 1.86 -20.06 2.26
C MET A 138 0.75 -20.44 3.27
N GLY A 139 0.40 -19.55 4.20
CA GLY A 139 -0.35 -19.92 5.41
C GLY A 139 -1.17 -18.79 6.03
N SER A 140 -1.72 -17.89 5.22
CA SER A 140 -2.40 -16.66 5.69
C SER A 140 -3.55 -16.95 6.66
N ASN A 141 -4.37 -17.96 6.39
CA ASN A 141 -5.46 -18.37 7.29
C ASN A 141 -4.92 -18.88 8.64
N SER A 142 -3.78 -19.57 8.65
CA SER A 142 -3.14 -20.04 9.88
C SER A 142 -2.58 -18.87 10.68
N PHE A 143 -2.00 -17.87 10.00
CA PHE A 143 -1.56 -16.62 10.62
C PHE A 143 -2.74 -15.88 11.26
N TYR A 144 -3.84 -15.67 10.52
CA TYR A 144 -5.06 -15.05 11.03
C TYR A 144 -5.61 -15.77 12.28
N LYS A 145 -5.79 -17.09 12.20
CA LYS A 145 -6.30 -17.91 13.32
C LYS A 145 -5.37 -17.88 14.53
N LEU A 146 -4.07 -17.82 14.32
CA LEU A 146 -3.10 -17.73 15.41
C LEU A 146 -3.21 -16.37 16.11
N GLY A 147 -3.31 -15.29 15.34
CA GLY A 147 -3.47 -13.94 15.86
C GLY A 147 -4.68 -13.80 16.78
N ARG A 148 -5.81 -14.40 16.42
CA ARG A 148 -7.02 -14.44 17.27
C ARG A 148 -6.87 -15.21 18.58
N ARG A 149 -5.91 -16.12 18.68
CA ARG A 149 -5.68 -16.94 19.88
C ARG A 149 -4.66 -16.33 20.83
N LEU A 150 -3.89 -15.34 20.38
CA LEU A 150 -2.90 -14.66 21.19
C LEU A 150 -3.52 -13.50 21.95
N PRO A 151 -2.92 -13.09 23.09
CA PRO A 151 -3.39 -11.94 23.86
C PRO A 151 -3.67 -10.71 22.99
N GLY A 152 -4.82 -10.07 23.22
CA GLY A 152 -5.31 -8.92 22.47
C GLY A 152 -5.97 -9.25 21.12
N GLY A 153 -6.06 -10.53 20.74
CA GLY A 153 -6.69 -10.99 19.49
C GLY A 153 -8.14 -11.44 19.65
N ASP A 154 -8.64 -11.47 20.88
CA ASP A 154 -10.03 -11.78 21.19
C ASP A 154 -10.99 -10.71 20.66
N ASP A 155 -12.24 -11.13 20.42
CA ASP A 155 -13.25 -10.30 19.77
C ASP A 155 -13.58 -9.05 20.63
N GLU A 156 -13.60 -9.17 21.96
CA GLU A 156 -13.82 -8.05 22.88
C GLU A 156 -12.74 -6.96 22.71
N THR A 157 -11.47 -7.35 22.67
CA THR A 157 -10.37 -6.40 22.47
C THR A 157 -10.42 -5.75 21.10
N GLN A 158 -10.66 -6.52 20.05
CA GLN A 158 -10.72 -6.00 18.68
C GLN A 158 -11.90 -5.05 18.49
N ASP A 159 -13.07 -5.39 19.05
CA ASP A 159 -14.26 -4.52 19.01
C ASP A 159 -14.03 -3.22 19.79
N ARG A 160 -13.40 -3.28 20.95
CA ARG A 160 -13.03 -2.08 21.72
C ARG A 160 -12.11 -1.17 20.91
N ILE A 161 -11.10 -1.72 20.23
CA ILE A 161 -10.21 -0.93 19.37
C ILE A 161 -11.00 -0.32 18.22
N ASN A 162 -11.79 -1.12 17.50
CA ASN A 162 -12.63 -0.65 16.40
C ASN A 162 -13.57 0.50 16.79
N GLN A 163 -14.15 0.45 17.99
CA GLN A 163 -15.00 1.51 18.52
C GLN A 163 -14.22 2.76 18.94
N ALA A 164 -12.99 2.60 19.44
CA ALA A 164 -12.13 3.70 19.85
C ALA A 164 -11.48 4.43 18.67
N LEU A 165 -11.32 3.76 17.53
CA LEU A 165 -10.87 4.38 16.30
C LEU A 165 -11.93 5.39 15.82
N PRO A 166 -11.55 6.66 15.55
CA PRO A 166 -12.50 7.62 15.03
C PRO A 166 -13.16 7.03 13.79
N HIS A 167 -14.49 6.98 13.79
CA HIS A 167 -15.30 6.68 12.61
C HIS A 167 -15.13 7.82 11.59
N GLU A 168 -13.92 8.06 11.08
CA GLU A 168 -13.76 8.77 9.81
C GLU A 168 -14.17 7.77 8.73
N VAL A 169 -15.48 7.83 8.47
CA VAL A 169 -16.26 7.16 7.44
C VAL A 169 -15.39 6.82 6.23
N ARG A 170 -15.22 5.52 6.02
CA ARG A 170 -14.81 4.93 4.75
C ARG A 170 -15.86 5.28 3.69
N TYR A 171 -15.62 6.35 2.95
CA TYR A 171 -16.04 6.47 1.56
C TYR A 171 -14.96 7.31 0.89
N TYR A 172 -13.94 6.65 0.34
CA TYR A 172 -13.59 7.08 -1.00
C TYR A 172 -14.80 6.65 -1.82
N PRO A 173 -15.63 7.54 -2.39
CA PRO A 173 -16.21 7.16 -3.65
C PRO A 173 -15.02 6.65 -4.48
N TYR A 174 -15.14 5.46 -5.06
CA TYR A 174 -14.33 5.12 -6.21
C TYR A 174 -14.65 6.20 -7.25
N ASP A 175 -13.99 7.34 -7.15
CA ASP A 175 -13.99 8.37 -8.15
C ASP A 175 -13.06 7.82 -9.20
N PHE A 176 -13.64 7.10 -10.18
CA PHE A 176 -12.93 6.57 -11.34
C PHE A 176 -12.39 7.70 -12.26
N GLY A 177 -12.30 8.92 -11.72
CA GLY A 177 -12.36 10.13 -12.50
C GLY A 177 -13.72 10.27 -13.19
N PRO A 178 -13.87 11.34 -13.99
CA PRO A 178 -15.05 11.51 -14.83
C PRO A 178 -15.22 10.28 -15.74
N THR A 179 -16.43 9.75 -15.79
CA THR A 179 -16.80 8.67 -16.70
C THR A 179 -16.58 9.10 -18.15
N LEU A 180 -16.39 8.14 -19.07
CA LEU A 180 -16.24 8.44 -20.49
C LEU A 180 -17.41 9.30 -21.03
N GLY A 181 -18.63 9.10 -20.51
CA GLY A 181 -19.79 9.92 -20.84
C GLY A 181 -19.66 11.37 -20.37
N GLU A 182 -19.10 11.59 -19.18
CA GLU A 182 -18.87 12.93 -18.62
C GLU A 182 -17.72 13.65 -19.35
N ILE A 183 -16.65 12.95 -19.74
CA ILE A 183 -15.56 13.52 -20.54
C ILE A 183 -16.06 13.93 -21.93
N ILE A 184 -16.87 13.09 -22.59
CA ILE A 184 -17.43 13.40 -23.90
C ILE A 184 -18.42 14.57 -23.80
N ALA A 185 -19.31 14.56 -22.79
CA ALA A 185 -20.27 15.65 -22.59
C ALA A 185 -19.58 16.99 -22.29
N ALA A 186 -18.52 17.00 -21.49
CA ALA A 186 -17.73 18.19 -21.22
C ALA A 186 -17.01 18.71 -22.48
N HIS A 187 -16.46 17.82 -23.30
CA HIS A 187 -15.82 18.19 -24.57
C HIS A 187 -16.84 18.76 -25.57
N GLU A 188 -17.99 18.10 -25.76
CA GLU A 188 -19.07 18.58 -26.64
C GLU A 188 -19.70 19.89 -26.15
N ALA A 189 -19.80 20.08 -24.83
CA ALA A 189 -20.27 21.34 -24.24
C ALA A 189 -19.28 22.48 -24.51
N ASN A 190 -17.97 22.22 -24.40
CA ASN A 190 -16.92 23.19 -24.69
C ASN A 190 -16.83 23.53 -26.19
N GLU A 191 -17.02 22.56 -27.09
CA GLU A 191 -17.08 22.83 -28.54
C GLU A 191 -18.33 23.64 -28.93
N LYS A 192 -19.46 23.44 -28.25
CA LYS A 192 -20.71 24.20 -28.50
C LYS A 192 -20.68 25.63 -27.95
N LEU A 193 -19.84 25.91 -26.96
CA LEU A 193 -19.79 27.21 -26.28
C LEU A 193 -18.90 28.25 -26.98
N GLY A 194 -18.18 27.89 -28.05
CA GLY A 194 -17.48 28.84 -28.90
C GLY A 194 -16.69 29.89 -28.13
N GLU A 195 -15.61 29.46 -27.46
CA GLU A 195 -14.57 30.27 -26.79
C GLU A 195 -15.01 31.61 -26.17
N GLU A 196 -15.29 31.60 -24.87
CA GLU A 196 -14.72 32.56 -23.90
C GLU A 196 -15.24 32.22 -22.48
N GLY A 197 -14.40 31.65 -21.61
CA GLY A 197 -14.77 31.43 -20.20
C GLY A 197 -13.78 30.62 -19.37
N ASP A 198 -13.01 31.34 -18.54
CA ASP A 198 -12.18 30.95 -17.38
C ASP A 198 -11.37 29.63 -17.38
N SER A 199 -10.05 29.79 -17.31
CA SER A 199 -8.98 28.78 -17.38
C SER A 199 -8.86 27.83 -16.17
N ASN A 200 -9.94 27.54 -15.45
CA ASN A 200 -9.90 26.67 -14.26
C ASN A 200 -10.64 25.32 -14.45
N VAL A 201 -11.12 25.00 -15.65
CA VAL A 201 -11.65 23.67 -15.98
C VAL A 201 -10.57 22.91 -16.75
N LEU A 202 -10.14 21.75 -16.24
CA LEU A 202 -9.22 20.84 -16.93
C LEU A 202 -9.78 20.47 -18.31
N GLY A 203 -9.30 21.14 -19.35
CA GLY A 203 -9.64 20.83 -20.74
C GLY A 203 -8.85 19.62 -21.20
N TYR A 204 -9.52 18.49 -21.39
CA TYR A 204 -8.91 17.34 -22.05
C TYR A 204 -8.74 17.63 -23.54
N THR A 205 -7.55 17.38 -24.07
CA THR A 205 -7.29 17.48 -25.51
C THR A 205 -7.94 16.32 -26.26
N THR A 206 -8.26 16.53 -27.53
CA THR A 206 -8.82 15.49 -28.42
C THR A 206 -7.96 14.23 -28.46
N GLU A 207 -6.63 14.39 -28.34
CA GLU A 207 -5.67 13.29 -28.34
C GLU A 207 -5.74 12.45 -27.06
N GLN A 208 -5.88 13.09 -25.90
CA GLN A 208 -6.10 12.41 -24.61
C GLN A 208 -7.42 11.63 -24.59
N VAL A 209 -8.49 12.20 -25.15
CA VAL A 209 -9.78 11.51 -25.26
C VAL A 209 -9.68 10.26 -26.15
N ASN A 210 -8.91 10.33 -27.24
CA ASN A 210 -8.72 9.19 -28.14
C ASN A 210 -7.84 8.09 -27.53
N GLN A 211 -6.79 8.45 -26.79
CA GLN A 211 -5.97 7.48 -26.05
C GLN A 211 -6.79 6.74 -24.98
N PHE A 212 -7.64 7.46 -24.26
CA PHE A 212 -8.50 6.87 -23.23
C PHE A 212 -9.55 5.92 -23.84
N LYS A 213 -10.15 6.27 -24.99
CA LYS A 213 -11.06 5.38 -25.75
C LYS A 213 -10.37 4.08 -26.17
N ALA A 214 -9.14 4.16 -26.66
CA ALA A 214 -8.38 2.97 -27.09
C ALA A 214 -8.08 2.03 -25.91
N TRP A 215 -7.73 2.58 -24.74
CA TRP A 215 -7.48 1.80 -23.53
C TRP A 215 -8.75 1.09 -23.01
N VAL A 216 -9.91 1.75 -23.03
CA VAL A 216 -11.20 1.14 -22.63
C VAL A 216 -11.59 0.00 -23.56
N GLU A 217 -11.39 0.14 -24.88
CA GLU A 217 -11.67 -0.95 -25.83
C GLU A 217 -10.73 -2.15 -25.64
N ALA A 218 -9.44 -1.90 -25.35
CA ALA A 218 -8.47 -2.95 -25.08
C ALA A 218 -8.75 -3.71 -23.76
N SER A 219 -9.37 -3.04 -22.79
CA SER A 219 -9.67 -3.58 -21.46
C SER A 219 -10.98 -4.38 -21.38
N LYS A 220 -11.75 -4.46 -22.48
CA LYS A 220 -12.96 -5.28 -22.51
C LYS A 220 -12.59 -6.77 -22.47
N PRO A 221 -13.20 -7.57 -21.58
CA PRO A 221 -12.93 -9.00 -21.53
C PRO A 221 -13.29 -9.65 -22.87
N ARG A 222 -12.35 -10.40 -23.45
CA ARG A 222 -12.62 -11.22 -24.65
C ARG A 222 -13.79 -12.15 -24.36
N LYS A 223 -14.84 -12.08 -25.18
CA LYS A 223 -15.86 -13.12 -25.20
C LYS A 223 -15.17 -14.44 -25.54
N LEU A 224 -15.25 -15.41 -24.63
CA LEU A 224 -14.90 -16.79 -24.95
C LEU A 224 -15.78 -17.21 -26.13
N VAL A 225 -15.13 -17.56 -27.24
CA VAL A 225 -15.81 -18.09 -28.42
C VAL A 225 -16.20 -19.54 -28.08
N GLU A 226 -17.46 -19.92 -28.34
CA GLU A 226 -18.02 -21.23 -28.02
C GLU A 226 -17.33 -22.41 -28.76
N ASP A 227 -16.33 -22.16 -29.60
CA ASP A 227 -15.59 -23.17 -30.35
C ASP A 227 -14.43 -23.83 -29.57
N ASP A 228 -14.12 -23.39 -28.34
CA ASP A 228 -13.06 -24.01 -27.51
C ASP A 228 -13.56 -25.19 -26.64
N LEU A 229 -14.78 -25.68 -26.85
CA LEU A 229 -15.37 -26.80 -26.11
C LEU A 229 -15.84 -27.99 -26.98
N SER A 230 -15.31 -28.16 -28.19
CA SER A 230 -15.51 -29.36 -29.01
C SER A 230 -14.24 -30.18 -29.18
#